data_AF-A0A957CKF3-F1
#
_entry.id   AF-A0A957CKF3-F1
#
_cell.length_a   1.000
_cell.length_b   1.000
_cell.length_c   1.000
_cell.angle_alpha   90.00
_cell.angle_beta   90.00
_cell.angle_gamma   90.00
#
_symmetry.space_group_name_H-M   'P 1'
#
loop_
_entity.id
_entity.type
_entity.pdbx_description
1 polymer ?
#
loop_
_entity_poly.entity_id
_entity_poly.type
_entity_poly.pdbx_seq_one_letter_code
_entity_poly.pdbx_strand_id
1 'polypeptide(L)' 'EAHFWSRSRQELWHKGATSGNVQHVREIRYDCDGDTLLLLVDPAGPACHTGNVSCFYRGLGIRD' A
#
# COMPACT_ATOMS: atom_id res chain seq x y z
N GLU A 1 -3.12 -11.47 -1.20
CA GLU A 1 -3.34 -10.15 -0.59
C GLU A 1 -2.00 -9.52 -0.23
N ALA A 2 -1.91 -8.19 -0.18
CA ALA A 2 -0.64 -7.51 0.06
C ALA A 2 -0.14 -7.72 1.50
N HIS A 3 1.09 -8.19 1.62
CA HIS A 3 1.81 -8.34 2.88
C HIS A 3 3.07 -7.51 2.83
N PHE A 4 3.43 -6.92 3.96
CA PHE A 4 4.60 -6.05 4.09
C PHE A 4 5.42 -6.48 5.30
N TRP A 5 6.72 -6.21 5.26
CA TRP A 5 7.53 -6.26 6.47
C TRP A 5 7.33 -4.99 7.29
N SER A 6 6.76 -5.12 8.49
CA SER A 6 6.65 -3.99 9.40
C SER A 6 7.97 -3.78 10.11
N ARG A 7 8.69 -2.71 9.74
CA ARG A 7 9.98 -2.37 10.37
C ARG A 7 9.88 -2.04 11.86
N SER A 8 8.76 -1.49 12.32
CA SER A 8 8.58 -1.19 13.75
C SER A 8 8.21 -2.42 14.57
N ARG A 9 7.46 -3.36 13.98
CA ARG A 9 7.05 -4.60 14.63
C ARG A 9 8.05 -5.75 14.45
N GLN A 10 8.96 -5.63 13.49
CA GLN A 10 9.93 -6.67 13.09
C GLN A 10 9.22 -7.98 12.75
N GLU A 11 8.12 -7.90 12.00
CA GLU A 11 7.33 -9.06 11.59
C GLU A 11 6.69 -8.86 10.21
N LEU A 12 6.31 -9.98 9.58
CA LEU A 12 5.45 -9.95 8.41
C LEU A 12 4.06 -9.51 8.83
N TRP A 13 3.52 -8.50 8.17
CA TRP A 13 2.22 -7.94 8.46
C TRP A 13 1.30 -7.97 7.24
N HIS A 14 0.11 -8.50 7.44
CA HIS A 14 -0.94 -8.53 6.43
C HIS A 14 -1.67 -7.17 6.38
N LYS A 15 -1.62 -6.48 5.24
CA LYS A 15 -2.30 -5.17 5.08
C LYS A 15 -3.80 -5.33 5.31
N GLY A 16 -4.31 -4.65 6.33
CA GLY A 16 -5.73 -4.71 6.70
C GLY A 16 -6.07 -5.79 7.72
N ALA A 17 -5.09 -6.52 8.29
CA ALA A 17 -5.32 -7.57 9.29
C ALA A 17 -6.21 -7.14 10.46
N THR A 18 -6.14 -5.87 10.87
CA THR A 18 -6.95 -5.32 11.97
C THR A 18 -8.19 -4.57 11.47
N SER A 19 -8.12 -3.89 10.33
CA SER A 19 -9.20 -3.00 9.86
C SER A 19 -10.16 -3.64 8.85
N GLY A 20 -9.82 -4.80 8.29
CA GLY A 20 -10.54 -5.38 7.14
C GLY A 20 -10.24 -4.70 5.80
N ASN A 21 -9.53 -3.57 5.78
CA ASN A 21 -9.14 -2.85 4.55
C ASN A 21 -7.96 -3.55 3.86
N VAL A 22 -8.19 -4.78 3.43
CA VAL A 22 -7.24 -5.61 2.69
C VAL A 22 -7.01 -5.08 1.28
N GLN A 23 -5.91 -5.52 0.67
CA GLN A 23 -5.56 -5.20 -0.71
C GLN A 23 -5.39 -6.51 -1.48
N HIS A 24 -6.36 -6.85 -2.34
CA HIS A 24 -6.30 -8.04 -3.18
C HIS A 24 -5.38 -7.76 -4.37
N VAL A 25 -4.27 -8.49 -4.46
CA VAL A 25 -3.28 -8.29 -5.53
C VAL A 25 -3.83 -8.84 -6.85
N ARG A 26 -3.84 -8.00 -7.88
CA ARG A 26 -4.24 -8.36 -9.25
C ARG A 26 -3.05 -8.67 -10.13
N GLU A 27 -2.01 -7.85 -10.02
CA GLU A 27 -0.81 -7.95 -10.82
C GLU A 27 0.38 -7.46 -9.99
N ILE A 28 1.54 -8.05 -10.25
CA ILE A 28 2.82 -7.63 -9.68
C ILE A 28 3.75 -7.30 -10.85
N ARG A 29 4.27 -6.08 -10.87
CA ARG A 29 5.33 -5.66 -11.79
C ARG A 29 6.60 -5.42 -10.99
N TYR A 30 7.74 -5.62 -11.62
CA TYR A 30 9.06 -5.24 -11.10
C TYR A 30 9.66 -4.15 -11.98
N ASP A 31 10.57 -3.35 -11.45
CA ASP A 31 11.27 -2.30 -12.18
C ASP A 31 12.48 -2.83 -12.99
N CYS A 32 13.27 -1.93 -13.59
CA CYS A 32 14.24 -2.33 -14.60
C CYS A 32 15.48 -3.04 -14.04
N ASP A 33 15.87 -2.76 -12.80
CA ASP A 33 16.96 -3.41 -12.08
C ASP A 33 16.48 -4.42 -11.03
N GLY A 34 15.16 -4.50 -10.80
CA GLY A 34 14.52 -5.59 -10.06
C GLY A 34 14.63 -5.44 -8.55
N ASP A 35 14.80 -4.21 -8.05
CA ASP A 35 14.86 -3.92 -6.63
C ASP A 35 13.53 -3.37 -6.07
N THR A 36 12.57 -3.03 -6.95
CA THR A 36 11.28 -2.49 -6.57
C THR A 36 10.11 -3.25 -7.21
N LEU A 37 9.05 -3.47 -6.43
CA LEU A 37 7.79 -4.05 -6.90
C LEU A 37 6.66 -3.03 -6.90
N LEU A 38 5.89 -3.01 -7.99
CA LEU A 38 4.60 -2.33 -8.09
C LEU A 38 3.47 -3.36 -7.99
N LEU A 39 2.70 -3.28 -6.90
CA LEU A 39 1.49 -4.08 -6.71
C LEU A 39 0.28 -3.31 -7.26
N LEU A 40 -0.37 -3.86 -8.28
CA LEU A 40 -1.71 -3.40 -8.69
C LEU A 40 -2.73 -4.18 -7.87
N VAL A 41 -3.63 -3.47 -7.19
CA VAL A 41 -4.52 -4.06 -6.18
C VAL A 41 -5.96 -3.57 -6.30
N ASP A 42 -6.89 -4.44 -5.94
CA ASP A 42 -8.29 -4.09 -5.65
C ASP A 42 -8.43 -3.89 -4.12
N PRO A 43 -8.66 -2.66 -3.64
CA PRO A 43 -8.78 -2.39 -2.21
C PRO A 43 -10.18 -2.72 -1.68
N ALA A 44 -10.25 -3.36 -0.50
CA ALA A 44 -11.51 -3.61 0.20
C ALA A 44 -11.99 -2.41 1.06
N GLY A 45 -11.24 -1.32 1.07
CA GLY A 45 -11.50 -0.10 1.85
C GLY A 45 -10.34 0.90 1.72
N PRO A 46 -10.36 2.04 2.44
CA PRO A 46 -9.31 3.04 2.35
C PRO A 46 -7.95 2.47 2.76
N ALA A 47 -6.89 2.81 2.01
CA ALA A 47 -5.55 2.35 2.32
C ALA A 47 -4.99 3.00 3.60
N CYS A 48 -5.34 4.27 3.84
CA CYS A 48 -4.82 5.04 4.96
C CYS A 48 -5.63 4.82 6.25
N HIS A 49 -4.93 4.76 7.38
CA HIS A 49 -5.55 4.66 8.71
C HIS A 49 -6.36 5.89 9.12
N THR A 50 -6.27 7.00 8.37
CA THR A 50 -7.06 8.22 8.58
C THR A 50 -8.41 8.20 7.85
N GLY A 51 -8.72 7.13 7.10
CA GLY A 51 -9.94 7.01 6.29
C GLY A 51 -9.79 7.51 4.85
N ASN A 52 -8.66 8.12 4.49
CA ASN A 52 -8.38 8.53 3.11
C ASN A 52 -8.03 7.34 2.21
N VAL A 53 -8.42 7.41 0.93
CA VAL A 53 -8.17 6.36 -0.07
C VAL A 53 -6.67 6.07 -0.23
N SER A 54 -5.83 7.11 -0.21
CA SER A 54 -4.37 7.02 -0.30
C SER A 54 -3.73 7.75 0.89
N CYS A 55 -2.52 7.33 1.28
CA CYS A 55 -1.68 8.09 2.21
C CYS A 55 -1.23 9.44 1.62
N PHE A 56 -1.15 9.53 0.29
CA PHE A 56 -0.74 10.72 -0.45
C PHE A 56 -1.94 11.64 -0.77
N TYR A 57 -2.77 11.95 0.24
CA TYR A 57 -3.99 12.77 0.09
C TYR A 57 -3.75 14.28 0.25
N ARG A 58 -2.50 14.70 0.47
CA ARG A 58 -2.09 16.11 0.58
C ARG A 58 -0.96 16.37 -0.42
N GLY A 59 -1.05 17.47 -1.16
CA GLY A 59 -0.03 17.92 -2.11
C GLY A 59 0.52 19.30 -1.72
N LEU A 60 1.75 19.60 -2.18
CA LEU A 60 2.41 20.88 -1.92
C LEU A 60 1.96 22.02 -2.85
N GLY A 61 1.07 21.75 -3.80
CA GLY A 61 0.58 22.76 -4.75
C GLY A 61 1.72 23.38 -5.54
N ILE A 62 2.43 22.58 -6.34
CA ILE A 62 3.48 23.11 -7.22
C ILE A 62 2.79 23.97 -8.28
N ARG A 63 3.16 25.26 -8.33
CA ARG A 63 2.87 26.16 -9.45
C ARG A 63 4.08 26.13 -10.37
N ASP A 64 3.82 26.00 -11.66
CA ASP A 64 4.85 26.02 -12.72
C ASP A 64 5.70 27.29 -12.68
#